data_AF-W7EJW7-F1
#
_entry.id   AF-W7EJW7-F1
#
_cell.length_a   1.000
_cell.length_b   1.000
_cell.length_c   1.000
_cell.angle_alpha   90.00
_cell.angle_beta   90.00
_cell.angle_gamma   90.00
#
_symmetry.space_group_name_H-M   'P 1'
#
loop_
_entity.id
_entity.type
_entity.pdbx_description
1 polymer ?
#
loop_
_entity_poly.entity_id
_entity_poly.type
_entity_poly.pdbx_seq_one_letter_code
_entity_poly.pdbx_strand_id
1 'polypeptide(L)'
;IDIHIRNVDGRTALHIAALNNCVGAVKLLLEWDHKLLNARDNKNRTAYLLAAAKGHVKVLEVLKNKGQDMNQSTLKNGWTALHLAAELGRVDAVKFLLESGV
;
A
#
# COMPACT_ATOMS: atom_id res chain seq x y z
N ILE A 1 -0.38 -11.15 20.52
CA ILE A 1 -0.65 -11.56 19.13
C ILE A 1 0.51 -11.09 18.28
N ASP A 2 1.11 -11.97 17.48
CA ASP A 2 2.09 -11.56 16.48
C ASP A 2 1.34 -10.94 15.28
N ILE A 3 1.51 -9.64 15.08
CA ILE A 3 0.85 -8.87 14.01
C ILE A 3 1.54 -9.02 12.65
N HIS A 4 2.72 -9.64 12.61
CA HIS A 4 3.51 -9.86 11.40
C HIS A 4 3.16 -11.18 10.69
N ILE A 5 2.24 -11.96 11.24
CA ILE A 5 1.71 -13.19 10.63
C ILE A 5 1.21 -12.89 9.21
N ARG A 6 1.52 -13.81 8.30
CA ARG A 6 1.20 -13.73 6.88
C ARG A 6 0.25 -14.85 6.48
N ASN A 7 -0.72 -14.52 5.62
CA ASN A 7 -1.55 -15.55 4.99
C ASN A 7 -0.79 -16.28 3.86
N VAL A 8 -1.47 -17.19 3.15
CA VAL A 8 -0.90 -17.96 2.03
C VAL A 8 -0.40 -17.10 0.86
N ASP A 9 -0.88 -15.86 0.72
CA ASP A 9 -0.40 -14.88 -0.27
C ASP A 9 0.81 -14.07 0.23
N GLY A 10 1.30 -14.34 1.43
CA GLY A 10 2.35 -13.55 2.09
C GLY A 10 1.86 -12.23 2.65
N ARG A 11 0.54 -12.00 2.74
CA ARG A 11 -0.05 -10.73 3.17
C ARG A 11 -0.16 -10.65 4.69
N THR A 12 0.35 -9.58 5.25
CA THR A 12 0.09 -9.15 6.64
C THR A 12 -1.28 -8.49 6.78
N ALA A 13 -1.73 -8.24 8.02
CA ALA A 13 -2.95 -7.49 8.30
C ALA A 13 -2.99 -6.10 7.60
N LEU A 14 -1.85 -5.41 7.49
CA LEU A 14 -1.77 -4.11 6.81
C LEU A 14 -2.09 -4.22 5.31
N HIS A 15 -1.63 -5.26 4.63
CA HIS A 15 -1.96 -5.50 3.23
C HIS A 15 -3.47 -5.72 3.04
N ILE A 16 -4.09 -6.50 3.93
CA ILE A 16 -5.53 -6.77 3.88
C ILE A 16 -6.33 -5.50 4.15
N ALA A 17 -5.95 -4.71 5.14
CA ALA A 17 -6.60 -3.43 5.44
C ALA A 17 -6.48 -2.46 4.25
N ALA A 18 -5.31 -2.39 3.62
CA ALA A 18 -5.08 -1.55 2.46
C ALA A 18 -5.86 -2.00 1.22
N LEU A 19 -6.03 -3.31 1.00
CA LEU A 19 -6.85 -3.84 -0.10
C LEU A 19 -8.34 -3.51 0.02
N ASN A 20 -8.84 -3.45 1.26
CA ASN A 20 -10.26 -3.29 1.56
C ASN A 20 -10.66 -1.86 1.93
N ASN A 21 -9.78 -0.87 1.72
CA ASN A 21 -10.00 0.53 2.09
C ASN A 21 -10.32 0.73 3.58
N CYS A 22 -9.79 -0.13 4.47
CA CYS A 22 -10.05 -0.06 5.90
C CYS A 22 -9.12 0.96 6.57
N VAL A 23 -9.36 2.25 6.34
CA VAL A 23 -8.52 3.36 6.80
C VAL A 23 -8.25 3.32 8.31
N GLY A 24 -9.26 3.03 9.13
CA GLY A 24 -9.11 2.93 10.59
C GLY A 24 -8.14 1.82 11.00
N ALA A 25 -8.26 0.65 10.39
CA ALA A 25 -7.34 -0.47 10.65
C ALA A 25 -5.92 -0.15 10.19
N VAL A 26 -5.74 0.51 9.04
CA VAL A 26 -4.41 0.97 8.57
C VAL A 26 -3.76 1.88 9.61
N LYS A 27 -4.49 2.86 10.15
CA LYS A 27 -3.97 3.77 11.18
C LYS A 27 -3.55 3.01 12.45
N LEU A 28 -4.44 2.18 13.00
CA LEU A 28 -4.18 1.43 14.23
C LEU A 28 -2.99 0.46 14.10
N LEU A 29 -2.89 -0.25 12.97
CA LEU A 29 -1.78 -1.18 12.73
C LEU A 29 -0.44 -0.45 12.68
N LEU A 30 -0.39 0.74 12.07
CA LEU A 30 0.83 1.55 11.95
C LEU A 30 1.19 2.33 13.20
N GLU A 31 0.22 2.58 14.09
CA GLU A 31 0.46 3.07 15.44
C GLU A 31 1.09 1.99 16.32
N TRP A 32 0.69 0.73 16.11
CA TRP A 32 1.25 -0.40 16.87
C TRP A 32 2.67 -0.76 16.41
N ASP A 33 2.89 -0.93 15.10
CA ASP A 33 4.22 -1.21 14.56
C ASP A 33 4.42 -0.63 13.16
N HIS A 34 5.31 0.35 13.09
CA HIS A 34 5.67 1.05 11.87
C HIS A 34 6.40 0.17 10.84
N LYS A 35 7.05 -0.92 11.29
CA LYS A 35 7.78 -1.84 10.40
C LYS A 35 6.87 -2.52 9.37
N LEU A 36 5.56 -2.55 9.62
CA LEU A 36 4.57 -3.08 8.68
C LEU A 36 4.59 -2.37 7.32
N LEU A 37 5.01 -1.10 7.23
CA LEU A 37 5.13 -0.36 5.96
C LEU A 37 6.05 -1.06 4.94
N ASN A 38 7.06 -1.76 5.45
CA ASN A 38 8.08 -2.44 4.64
C ASN A 38 7.71 -3.91 4.35
N ALA A 39 6.62 -4.42 4.91
CA ALA A 39 6.19 -5.78 4.65
C ALA A 39 5.79 -5.93 3.17
N ARG A 40 6.21 -7.04 2.55
CA ARG A 40 5.93 -7.34 1.15
C ARG A 40 5.22 -8.67 1.01
N ASP A 41 4.18 -8.71 0.19
CA ASP A 41 3.48 -9.96 -0.16
C ASP A 41 4.30 -10.85 -1.11
N ASN A 42 3.80 -12.04 -1.47
CA ASN A 42 4.51 -12.98 -2.35
C ASN A 42 4.77 -12.43 -3.77
N LYS A 43 4.10 -11.34 -4.16
CA LYS A 43 4.34 -10.62 -5.43
C LYS A 43 5.25 -9.40 -5.22
N ASN A 44 5.92 -9.33 -4.07
CA ASN A 44 6.78 -8.24 -3.65
C ASN A 44 6.06 -6.88 -3.58
N ARG A 45 4.75 -6.86 -3.30
CA ARG A 45 3.96 -5.61 -3.18
C ARG A 45 3.84 -5.22 -1.72
N THR A 46 4.00 -3.94 -1.42
CA THR A 46 3.65 -3.36 -0.12
C THR A 46 2.19 -2.96 -0.07
N ALA A 47 1.70 -2.62 1.13
CA ALA A 47 0.36 -2.08 1.33
C ALA A 47 0.08 -0.85 0.44
N TYR A 48 1.08 -0.01 0.21
CA TYR A 48 0.99 1.17 -0.68
C TYR A 48 0.71 0.80 -2.13
N LEU A 49 1.46 -0.17 -2.68
CA LEU A 49 1.25 -0.66 -4.04
C LEU A 49 -0.14 -1.30 -4.21
N LEU A 50 -0.62 -2.02 -3.18
CA LEU A 50 -1.96 -2.60 -3.20
C LEU A 50 -3.06 -1.54 -3.17
N ALA A 51 -2.92 -0.52 -2.33
CA ALA A 51 -3.88 0.59 -2.25
C ALA A 51 -3.96 1.35 -3.58
N ALA A 52 -2.81 1.60 -4.23
CA ALA A 52 -2.74 2.25 -5.54
C ALA A 52 -3.43 1.42 -6.63
N ALA A 53 -3.15 0.12 -6.69
CA ALA A 53 -3.80 -0.79 -7.63
C ALA A 53 -5.33 -0.85 -7.46
N LYS A 54 -5.82 -0.62 -6.24
CA LYS A 54 -7.26 -0.58 -5.94
C LYS A 54 -7.90 0.81 -6.03
N GLY A 55 -7.10 1.87 -6.15
CA GLY A 55 -7.59 3.24 -6.21
C GLY A 55 -7.98 3.83 -4.84
N HIS A 56 -7.49 3.26 -3.73
CA HIS A 56 -7.90 3.64 -2.37
C HIS A 56 -7.14 4.86 -1.88
N VAL A 57 -7.49 6.05 -2.39
CA VAL A 57 -6.79 7.32 -2.13
C VAL A 57 -6.63 7.63 -0.64
N LYS A 58 -7.66 7.40 0.19
CA LYS A 58 -7.56 7.71 1.62
C LYS A 58 -6.55 6.82 2.35
N VAL A 59 -6.38 5.57 1.90
CA VAL A 59 -5.31 4.69 2.41
C VAL A 59 -3.95 5.19 1.94
N LEU A 60 -3.80 5.59 0.67
CA LEU A 60 -2.55 6.16 0.15
C LEU A 60 -2.12 7.40 0.94
N GLU A 61 -3.06 8.30 1.24
CA GLU A 61 -2.83 9.49 2.05
C GLU A 61 -2.33 9.13 3.46
N VAL A 62 -2.97 8.16 4.13
CA VAL A 62 -2.54 7.72 5.46
C VAL A 62 -1.14 7.10 5.41
N LEU A 63 -0.86 6.23 4.44
CA LEU A 63 0.45 5.59 4.29
C LEU A 63 1.54 6.64 4.02
N LYS A 64 1.28 7.60 3.13
CA LYS A 64 2.17 8.74 2.86
C LYS A 64 2.45 9.54 4.12
N ASN A 65 1.41 9.91 4.87
CA ASN A 65 1.54 10.68 6.11
C ASN A 65 2.27 9.91 7.23
N LYS A 66 2.29 8.58 7.16
CA LYS A 66 3.09 7.71 8.02
C LYS A 66 4.50 7.48 7.45
N GLY A 67 4.98 8.27 6.49
CA GLY A 67 6.37 8.18 6.01
C GLY A 67 6.65 6.97 5.11
N GLN A 68 5.62 6.40 4.49
CA GLN A 68 5.82 5.37 3.46
C GLN A 68 6.69 5.92 2.32
N ASP A 69 7.73 5.17 1.95
CA ASP A 69 8.50 5.43 0.73
C ASP A 69 7.60 5.27 -0.50
N MET A 70 7.40 6.37 -1.24
CA MET A 70 6.54 6.43 -2.42
C MET A 70 7.20 5.86 -3.69
N ASN A 71 8.53 5.71 -3.69
CA ASN A 71 9.31 5.21 -4.82
C ASN A 71 9.40 3.69 -4.88
N GLN A 72 8.63 3.01 -4.02
CA GLN A 72 8.63 1.56 -4.00
C GLN A 72 8.06 0.96 -5.28
N SER A 73 8.64 -0.17 -5.65
CA SER A 73 8.26 -0.93 -6.83
C SER A 73 8.14 -2.42 -6.54
N THR A 74 7.46 -3.14 -7.43
CA THR A 74 7.48 -4.61 -7.44
C THR A 74 8.84 -5.12 -7.90
N LEU A 75 9.28 -6.27 -7.38
CA LEU A 75 10.60 -6.82 -7.74
C LEU A 75 10.64 -7.30 -9.19
N LYS A 76 9.56 -7.93 -9.66
CA LYS A 76 9.57 -8.65 -10.93
C LYS A 76 9.63 -7.71 -12.15
N ASN A 77 8.83 -6.64 -12.13
CA ASN A 77 8.65 -5.76 -13.28
C ASN A 77 8.97 -4.29 -12.96
N GLY A 78 9.41 -3.97 -11.73
CA GLY A 78 9.68 -2.59 -11.34
C GLY A 78 8.43 -1.71 -11.26
N TRP A 79 7.23 -2.28 -11.19
CA TRP A 79 6.00 -1.49 -11.20
C TRP A 79 5.82 -0.70 -9.92
N THR A 80 5.67 0.61 -10.06
CA THR A 80 5.40 1.57 -8.99
C THR A 80 3.90 1.71 -8.74
N ALA A 81 3.53 2.49 -7.72
CA ALA A 81 2.13 2.83 -7.45
C ALA A 81 1.45 3.49 -8.67
N LEU A 82 2.16 4.39 -9.36
CA LEU A 82 1.64 5.08 -10.54
C LEU A 82 1.41 4.13 -11.71
N HIS A 83 2.36 3.20 -11.98
CA HIS A 83 2.17 2.16 -13.01
C HIS A 83 0.90 1.34 -12.76
N LEU A 84 0.71 0.87 -11.52
CA LEU A 84 -0.45 0.06 -11.14
C LEU A 84 -1.76 0.84 -11.23
N ALA A 85 -1.77 2.10 -10.77
CA ALA A 85 -2.96 2.93 -10.81
C ALA A 85 -3.35 3.27 -12.26
N ALA A 86 -2.37 3.57 -13.12
CA ALA A 86 -2.58 3.87 -14.53
C ALA A 86 -3.07 2.64 -15.32
N GLU A 87 -2.43 1.48 -15.16
CA GLU A 87 -2.82 0.24 -15.81
C GLU A 87 -4.27 -0.15 -15.49
N LEU A 88 -4.68 0.02 -14.22
CA LEU A 88 -5.99 -0.38 -13.74
C LEU A 88 -7.05 0.73 -13.82
N GLY A 89 -6.73 1.87 -14.46
CA GLY A 89 -7.67 2.97 -14.66
C GLY A 89 -8.14 3.66 -13.38
N ARG A 90 -7.31 3.68 -12.33
CA ARG A 90 -7.63 4.28 -11.02
C ARG A 90 -7.41 5.80 -11.06
N VAL A 91 -8.29 6.52 -11.75
CA VAL A 91 -8.14 7.96 -12.06
C VAL A 91 -7.83 8.80 -10.82
N ASP A 92 -8.57 8.64 -9.72
CA ASP A 92 -8.36 9.46 -8.52
C ASP A 92 -7.02 9.14 -7.82
N ALA A 93 -6.58 7.88 -7.86
CA ALA A 93 -5.25 7.52 -7.36
C ALA A 93 -4.15 8.05 -8.28
N VAL A 94 -4.34 8.04 -9.60
CA VAL A 94 -3.40 8.66 -10.54
C VAL A 94 -3.25 10.15 -10.24
N LYS A 95 -4.36 10.88 -10.10
CA LYS A 95 -4.34 12.32 -9.72
C LYS A 95 -3.61 12.53 -8.40
N PHE A 96 -4.00 11.80 -7.36
CA PHE A 96 -3.36 11.89 -6.04
C PHE A 96 -1.85 11.63 -6.10
N LEU A 97 -1.41 10.62 -6.87
CA LEU A 97 0.00 10.26 -7.00
C LEU A 97 0.79 11.34 -7.75
N LEU A 98 0.23 11.91 -8.82
CA LEU A 98 0.85 13.02 -9.56
C LEU A 98 1.00 14.28 -8.70
N GLU A 99 -0.05 14.63 -7.94
CA GLU A 99 -0.04 15.77 -7.01
C GLU A 99 0.89 15.53 -5.81
N SER A 100 1.14 14.27 -5.47
CA SER A 100 1.99 13.89 -4.34
C SER A 100 3.49 13.98 -4.60
N GLY A 101 3.90 14.25 -5.85
CA GLY A 101 5.32 14.39 -6.22
C GLY A 101 6.08 13.06 -6.22
N VAL A 102 5.51 12.03 -6.86
CA VAL A 102 6.23 10.78 -7.18
C VAL A 102 7.23 11.04 -8.30
#